data_AF-A0A4R6WLZ0-F1
#
_entry.id   AF-A0A4R6WLZ0-F1
#
_cell.length_a   1.000
_cell.length_b   1.000
_cell.length_c   1.000
_cell.angle_alpha   90.00
_cell.angle_beta   90.00
_cell.angle_gamma   90.00
#
_symmetry.space_group_name_H-M   'P 1'
#
loop_
_entity.id
_entity.type
_entity.pdbx_description
1 polymer ?
#
loop_
_entity_poly.entity_id
_entity_poly.type
_entity_poly.pdbx_seq_one_letter_code
_entity_poly.pdbx_strand_id
1 'polypeptide(L)'
;MKNFLLFILVLSLPFGGARAQKSTIKGLKVLFVGYDPSKPMPTWDKGRMGPGGMSEAGFKAEYPIRMPAFRQLLSSYFSEVKTMDVRDWETSDSEAYDVTIFDFPTTPIEPAVNEVGADGKRVYKSAKYLPDDFSKPVIFIAGTSDQMGRAIGLKIDWLCLCLDADAHHVKSNHAIFKGPLEKVSPTFVNKPTPEGVFHYASGKNLPNELPMWRVDKSGYLDSRDARIGLVSRGNRFSESPDTEIISSGVCQKDVGAVALGRHGNFFLWGFGASPEGMTEEGKKVFVNTVAYMTQFEGRTPIARKYNDRMATTDDIRENIAGTNKESYDDYVASMTAFNKQNAETRKRLDTKKASGEQLSSEEEQQLQYAGRDQKIEGLDAFLKRRMGKWADQFGTDAEAYQKYMNENINYMYCDPNEFFTYVIDEDVQQIGISNHDVRLLDACIAMLKKGDRSDLALRVLKRYTAKDFTTAKDWENWLSKNRKKLFFTETDGYRFMVDTYSL
;
A
#
# COMPACT_ATOMS: atom_id res chain seq x y z
N MET A 1 55.67 65.66 -7.88
CA MET A 1 54.35 65.89 -8.50
C MET A 1 53.65 64.56 -8.65
N LYS A 2 52.37 64.54 -8.28
CA LYS A 2 51.46 63.39 -8.20
C LYS A 2 51.51 62.50 -9.45
N ASN A 3 51.45 61.19 -9.25
CA ASN A 3 50.61 60.27 -10.03
C ASN A 3 50.48 58.95 -9.26
N PHE A 4 49.32 58.79 -8.61
CA PHE A 4 48.85 57.54 -8.04
C PHE A 4 48.36 56.67 -9.20
N LEU A 5 49.02 55.54 -9.46
CA LEU A 5 48.53 54.53 -10.40
C LEU A 5 47.87 53.41 -9.58
N LEU A 6 46.55 53.37 -9.68
CA LEU A 6 45.66 52.35 -9.13
C LEU A 6 45.94 51.03 -9.87
N PHE A 7 46.51 50.03 -9.20
CA PHE A 7 46.57 48.67 -9.74
C PHE A 7 45.25 47.97 -9.42
N ILE A 8 44.39 47.82 -10.44
CA ILE A 8 43.22 46.93 -10.39
C ILE A 8 43.73 45.50 -10.50
N LEU A 9 43.69 44.77 -9.39
CA LEU A 9 43.96 43.33 -9.36
C LEU A 9 42.71 42.60 -9.87
N VAL A 10 42.69 42.26 -11.16
CA VAL A 10 41.69 41.34 -11.73
C VAL A 10 42.03 39.93 -11.25
N LEU A 11 41.34 39.49 -10.19
CA LEU A 11 41.34 38.09 -9.76
C LEU A 11 40.52 37.27 -10.77
N SER A 12 41.24 36.61 -11.69
CA SER A 12 40.70 35.54 -12.50
C SER A 12 40.34 34.36 -11.60
N LEU A 13 39.05 34.27 -11.21
CA LEU A 13 38.47 33.06 -10.64
C LEU A 13 38.48 31.97 -11.71
N PRO A 14 39.15 30.82 -11.50
CA PRO A 14 38.91 29.67 -12.36
C PRO A 14 37.48 29.19 -12.09
N PHE A 15 36.64 29.24 -13.13
CA PHE A 15 35.40 28.47 -13.21
C PHE A 15 35.75 26.98 -13.17
N GLY A 16 36.06 26.46 -11.98
CA GLY A 16 36.05 25.05 -11.69
C GLY A 16 34.60 24.63 -11.53
N GLY A 17 34.03 23.99 -12.55
CA GLY A 17 32.77 23.27 -12.41
C GLY A 17 32.93 22.25 -11.28
N ALA A 18 32.35 22.56 -10.12
CA ALA A 18 32.27 21.61 -9.01
C ALA A 18 31.37 20.45 -9.46
N ARG A 19 31.97 19.38 -9.98
CA ARG A 19 31.36 18.06 -9.91
C ARG A 19 31.19 17.77 -8.41
N ALA A 20 29.96 17.87 -7.92
CA ALA A 20 29.61 17.35 -6.61
C ALA A 20 30.10 15.90 -6.55
N GLN A 21 31.06 15.62 -5.67
CA GLN A 21 31.56 14.28 -5.45
C GLN A 21 30.42 13.48 -4.81
N LYS A 22 29.81 12.56 -5.57
CA LYS A 22 28.77 11.67 -5.06
C LYS A 22 29.26 11.02 -3.77
N SER A 23 28.53 11.22 -2.69
CA SER A 23 28.75 10.51 -1.43
C SER A 23 28.54 9.03 -1.69
N THR A 24 29.57 8.21 -1.46
CA THR A 24 29.47 6.75 -1.50
C THR A 24 29.47 6.25 -0.06
N ILE A 25 28.44 5.51 0.37
CA ILE A 25 28.57 4.74 1.61
C ILE A 25 29.47 3.55 1.28
N LYS A 26 30.72 3.60 1.74
CA LYS A 26 31.68 2.52 1.54
C LYS A 26 31.18 1.26 2.26
N GLY A 27 31.05 0.16 1.53
CA GLY A 27 30.86 -1.18 2.09
C GLY A 27 29.46 -1.78 1.97
N LEU A 28 28.44 -1.01 1.56
CA LEU A 28 27.09 -1.57 1.40
C LEU A 28 27.01 -2.53 0.19
N LYS A 29 26.39 -3.68 0.44
CA LYS A 29 26.14 -4.77 -0.51
C LYS A 29 24.67 -4.82 -0.88
N VAL A 30 24.38 -4.63 -2.16
CA VAL A 30 23.01 -4.61 -2.68
C VAL A 30 22.81 -5.75 -3.67
N LEU A 31 21.75 -6.54 -3.45
CA LEU A 31 21.27 -7.53 -4.40
C LEU A 31 20.05 -6.96 -5.13
N PHE A 32 20.11 -6.88 -6.46
CA PHE A 32 18.96 -6.58 -7.29
C PHE A 32 18.46 -7.85 -7.97
N VAL A 33 17.20 -8.22 -7.71
CA VAL A 33 16.54 -9.42 -8.23
C VAL A 33 15.49 -8.99 -9.25
N GLY A 34 15.77 -9.28 -10.53
CA GLY A 34 14.91 -8.92 -11.67
C GLY A 34 15.03 -9.95 -12.79
N TYR A 35 14.36 -9.76 -13.93
CA TYR A 35 14.61 -10.62 -15.09
C TYR A 35 15.95 -10.29 -15.74
N ASP A 36 16.81 -11.30 -15.91
CA ASP A 36 18.08 -11.17 -16.61
C ASP A 36 17.84 -11.22 -18.13
N PRO A 37 18.20 -10.16 -18.88
CA PRO A 37 17.98 -10.12 -20.31
C PRO A 37 18.86 -11.08 -21.11
N SER A 38 19.89 -11.69 -20.50
CA SER A 38 20.64 -12.81 -21.10
C SER A 38 19.83 -14.12 -21.14
N LYS A 39 18.73 -14.20 -20.38
CA LYS A 39 17.83 -15.35 -20.35
C LYS A 39 16.58 -15.09 -21.19
N PRO A 40 15.89 -16.17 -21.64
CA PRO A 40 14.63 -16.05 -22.34
C PRO A 40 13.62 -15.22 -21.54
N MET A 41 12.98 -14.28 -22.25
CA MET A 41 11.87 -13.49 -21.72
C MET A 41 10.74 -14.41 -21.23
N PRO A 42 10.05 -14.08 -20.12
CA PRO A 42 8.90 -14.86 -19.66
C PRO A 42 7.81 -14.94 -20.73
N THR A 43 7.09 -16.06 -20.76
CA THR A 43 5.97 -16.29 -21.68
C THR A 43 4.71 -15.57 -21.21
N TRP A 44 3.93 -15.08 -22.17
CA TRP A 44 2.65 -14.43 -21.94
C TRP A 44 1.48 -15.38 -22.13
N ASP A 45 0.53 -15.33 -21.21
CA ASP A 45 -0.82 -15.78 -21.53
C ASP A 45 -1.41 -14.86 -22.60
N LYS A 46 -1.86 -15.44 -23.73
CA LYS A 46 -2.47 -14.67 -24.81
C LYS A 46 -3.62 -13.81 -24.28
N GLY A 47 -3.59 -12.52 -24.59
CA GLY A 47 -4.66 -11.57 -24.23
C GLY A 47 -4.57 -10.97 -22.82
N ARG A 48 -3.46 -11.17 -22.08
CA ARG A 48 -3.21 -10.48 -20.80
C ARG A 48 -2.19 -9.34 -20.95
N MET A 49 -2.39 -8.28 -20.16
CA MET A 49 -1.41 -7.18 -20.04
C MET A 49 -0.13 -7.64 -19.35
N GLY A 50 0.96 -6.90 -19.57
CA GLY A 50 2.25 -7.16 -18.96
C GLY A 50 2.40 -6.79 -17.49
N PRO A 51 3.48 -7.22 -16.76
CA PRO A 51 3.80 -6.63 -15.48
C PRO A 51 3.79 -5.10 -15.55
N GLY A 52 3.20 -4.50 -14.53
CA GLY A 52 2.96 -3.05 -14.53
C GLY A 52 1.95 -2.59 -15.58
N GLY A 53 1.09 -3.46 -16.12
CA GLY A 53 0.02 -3.07 -17.05
C GLY A 53 0.47 -2.69 -18.47
N MET A 54 1.72 -3.01 -18.83
CA MET A 54 2.31 -2.66 -20.13
C MET A 54 1.70 -3.47 -21.29
N SER A 55 1.81 -2.97 -22.52
CA SER A 55 1.60 -3.80 -23.70
C SER A 55 2.71 -4.84 -23.86
N GLU A 56 2.48 -5.88 -24.65
CA GLU A 56 3.51 -6.88 -24.98
C GLU A 56 4.71 -6.23 -25.69
N ALA A 57 4.47 -5.27 -26.59
CA ALA A 57 5.51 -4.53 -27.30
C ALA A 57 6.32 -3.65 -26.35
N GLY A 58 5.65 -2.92 -25.45
CA GLY A 58 6.28 -2.10 -24.43
C GLY A 58 7.18 -2.92 -23.50
N PHE A 59 6.68 -4.07 -23.02
CA PHE A 59 7.50 -4.95 -22.17
C PHE A 59 8.71 -5.52 -22.93
N LYS A 60 8.53 -5.97 -24.18
CA LYS A 60 9.63 -6.45 -25.02
C LYS A 60 10.71 -5.37 -25.23
N ALA A 61 10.30 -4.13 -25.41
CA ALA A 61 11.22 -3.00 -25.57
C ALA A 61 11.97 -2.65 -24.27
N GLU A 62 11.32 -2.76 -23.11
CA GLU A 62 11.93 -2.46 -21.81
C GLU A 62 12.83 -3.60 -21.28
N TYR A 63 12.50 -4.85 -21.60
CA TYR A 63 13.17 -6.06 -21.09
C TYR A 63 14.72 -5.99 -21.13
N PRO A 64 15.39 -5.63 -22.25
CA PRO A 64 16.85 -5.56 -22.28
C PRO A 64 17.45 -4.37 -21.52
N ILE A 65 16.64 -3.41 -21.05
CA ILE A 65 17.08 -2.15 -20.47
C ILE A 65 16.93 -2.16 -18.95
N ARG A 66 15.85 -2.72 -18.41
CA ARG A 66 15.42 -2.53 -17.02
C ARG A 66 16.47 -2.95 -15.98
N MET A 67 16.89 -4.20 -15.98
CA MET A 67 17.89 -4.69 -15.01
C MET A 67 19.26 -4.00 -15.18
N PRO A 68 19.81 -3.82 -16.40
CA PRO A 68 21.02 -3.04 -16.61
C PRO A 68 20.94 -1.60 -16.06
N ALA A 69 19.81 -0.91 -16.24
CA ALA A 69 19.61 0.45 -15.74
C ALA A 69 19.65 0.51 -14.20
N PHE A 70 19.00 -0.43 -13.51
CA PHE A 70 19.09 -0.56 -12.05
C PHE A 70 20.52 -0.84 -11.60
N ARG A 71 21.20 -1.80 -12.23
CA ARG A 71 22.61 -2.08 -11.93
C ARG A 71 23.47 -0.83 -12.06
N GLN A 72 23.33 -0.09 -13.17
CA GLN A 72 24.10 1.13 -13.42
C GLN A 72 23.83 2.21 -12.36
N LEU A 73 22.56 2.47 -12.01
CA LEU A 73 22.21 3.43 -10.98
C LEU A 73 22.85 3.05 -9.64
N LEU A 74 22.59 1.82 -9.18
CA LEU A 74 23.05 1.31 -7.89
C LEU A 74 24.58 1.29 -7.80
N SER A 75 25.27 0.81 -8.83
CA SER A 75 26.74 0.78 -8.87
C SER A 75 27.39 2.16 -8.86
N SER A 76 26.63 3.23 -9.12
CA SER A 76 27.13 4.60 -8.98
C SER A 76 27.12 5.13 -7.54
N TYR A 77 26.50 4.39 -6.60
CA TYR A 77 26.35 4.77 -5.19
C TYR A 77 26.86 3.71 -4.19
N PHE A 78 26.87 2.43 -4.59
CA PHE A 78 27.21 1.30 -3.71
C PHE A 78 28.41 0.53 -4.26
N SER A 79 29.29 0.10 -3.36
CA SER A 79 30.56 -0.55 -3.71
C SER A 79 30.38 -1.97 -4.21
N GLU A 80 29.35 -2.69 -3.76
CA GLU A 80 29.08 -4.07 -4.17
C GLU A 80 27.62 -4.19 -4.60
N VAL A 81 27.40 -4.37 -5.91
CA VAL A 81 26.06 -4.56 -6.48
C VAL A 81 26.08 -5.82 -7.33
N LYS A 82 25.22 -6.77 -6.97
CA LYS A 82 24.97 -7.96 -7.77
C LYS A 82 23.56 -7.92 -8.35
N THR A 83 23.42 -8.42 -9.57
CA THR A 83 22.12 -8.73 -10.18
C THR A 83 21.90 -10.23 -10.23
N MET A 84 20.66 -10.65 -10.08
CA MET A 84 20.26 -12.06 -10.13
C MET A 84 18.94 -12.19 -10.88
N ASP A 85 18.82 -13.24 -11.69
CA ASP A 85 17.55 -13.56 -12.33
C ASP A 85 16.53 -14.03 -11.29
N VAL A 86 15.30 -13.50 -11.33
CA VAL A 86 14.23 -13.83 -10.38
C VAL A 86 13.91 -15.32 -10.29
N ARG A 87 14.19 -16.11 -11.33
CA ARG A 87 13.94 -17.55 -11.37
C ARG A 87 15.03 -18.37 -10.67
N ASP A 88 16.20 -17.78 -10.46
CA ASP A 88 17.34 -18.44 -9.82
C ASP A 88 17.50 -18.07 -8.34
N TRP A 89 16.77 -17.05 -7.87
CA TRP A 89 16.90 -16.56 -6.51
C TRP A 89 16.33 -17.58 -5.53
N GLU A 90 17.12 -17.88 -4.50
CA GLU A 90 16.72 -18.63 -3.32
C GLU A 90 16.82 -17.75 -2.07
N THR A 91 16.08 -18.11 -1.02
CA THR A 91 16.02 -17.32 0.22
C THR A 91 17.41 -17.02 0.82
N SER A 92 18.31 -18.00 0.78
CA SER A 92 19.67 -17.86 1.31
C SER A 92 20.56 -16.89 0.53
N ASP A 93 20.23 -16.56 -0.72
CA ASP A 93 21.05 -15.65 -1.53
C ASP A 93 21.06 -14.23 -0.96
N SER A 94 19.99 -13.82 -0.28
CA SER A 94 19.90 -12.52 0.38
C SER A 94 20.79 -12.41 1.62
N GLU A 95 21.28 -13.52 2.19
CA GLU A 95 22.06 -13.50 3.44
C GLU A 95 23.40 -12.76 3.31
N ALA A 96 23.99 -12.75 2.11
CA ALA A 96 25.27 -12.12 1.82
C ALA A 96 25.16 -10.60 1.54
N TYR A 97 23.95 -10.03 1.56
CA TYR A 97 23.68 -8.63 1.20
C TYR A 97 22.98 -7.89 2.33
N ASP A 98 23.21 -6.58 2.40
CA ASP A 98 22.60 -5.71 3.39
C ASP A 98 21.15 -5.35 3.00
N VAL A 99 20.86 -5.30 1.70
CA VAL A 99 19.52 -5.02 1.16
C VAL A 99 19.29 -5.82 -0.11
N THR A 100 18.11 -6.43 -0.21
CA THR A 100 17.62 -7.05 -1.47
C THR A 100 16.49 -6.22 -2.07
N ILE A 101 16.58 -5.94 -3.37
CA ILE A 101 15.54 -5.24 -4.13
C ILE A 101 14.86 -6.24 -5.06
N PHE A 102 13.56 -6.43 -4.93
CA PHE A 102 12.77 -7.29 -5.81
C PHE A 102 11.94 -6.46 -6.79
N ASP A 103 12.26 -6.63 -8.07
CA ASP A 103 11.54 -6.00 -9.18
C ASP A 103 10.37 -6.85 -9.67
N PHE A 104 10.45 -8.17 -9.51
CA PHE A 104 9.42 -9.15 -9.87
C PHE A 104 9.34 -10.26 -8.82
N PRO A 105 8.19 -10.97 -8.72
CA PRO A 105 8.08 -12.14 -7.85
C PRO A 105 9.04 -13.26 -8.31
N THR A 106 9.66 -13.92 -7.34
CA THR A 106 10.58 -15.04 -7.54
C THR A 106 9.82 -16.36 -7.72
N THR A 107 10.53 -17.50 -7.75
CA THR A 107 9.88 -18.81 -7.64
C THR A 107 9.27 -18.97 -6.23
N PRO A 108 7.99 -19.36 -6.11
CA PRO A 108 7.38 -19.53 -4.79
C PRO A 108 7.95 -20.75 -4.06
N ILE A 109 8.19 -20.60 -2.75
CA ILE A 109 8.53 -21.71 -1.85
C ILE A 109 7.33 -22.61 -1.57
N GLU A 110 6.12 -22.05 -1.59
CA GLU A 110 4.86 -22.78 -1.53
C GLU A 110 3.92 -22.23 -2.63
N PRO A 111 3.41 -23.08 -3.54
CA PRO A 111 2.52 -22.63 -4.59
C PRO A 111 1.16 -22.17 -4.03
N ALA A 112 0.45 -21.33 -4.80
CA ALA A 112 -0.91 -20.93 -4.44
C ALA A 112 -1.84 -22.15 -4.46
N VAL A 113 -2.77 -22.20 -3.50
CA VAL A 113 -3.83 -23.20 -3.46
C VAL A 113 -5.14 -22.53 -3.86
N ASN A 114 -5.86 -23.13 -4.80
CA ASN A 114 -7.19 -22.69 -5.22
C ASN A 114 -8.06 -23.92 -5.49
N GLU A 115 -8.59 -24.48 -4.41
CA GLU A 115 -9.36 -25.71 -4.43
C GLU A 115 -10.81 -25.44 -4.07
N VAL A 116 -11.73 -26.24 -4.61
CA VAL A 116 -13.13 -26.23 -4.19
C VAL A 116 -13.36 -27.51 -3.40
N GLY A 117 -13.66 -27.37 -2.11
CA GLY A 117 -13.95 -28.49 -1.22
C GLY A 117 -15.23 -29.23 -1.62
N ALA A 118 -15.42 -30.43 -1.05
CA ALA A 118 -16.61 -31.24 -1.28
C ALA A 118 -17.92 -30.55 -0.82
N ASP A 119 -17.81 -29.55 0.07
CA ASP A 119 -18.90 -28.69 0.53
C ASP A 119 -19.19 -27.51 -0.42
N GLY A 120 -18.49 -27.43 -1.55
CA GLY A 120 -18.59 -26.35 -2.53
C GLY A 120 -17.84 -25.07 -2.13
N LYS A 121 -17.16 -25.03 -0.97
CA LYS A 121 -16.42 -23.85 -0.55
C LYS A 121 -15.06 -23.79 -1.24
N ARG A 122 -14.74 -22.62 -1.80
CA ARG A 122 -13.42 -22.36 -2.35
C ARG A 122 -12.43 -22.04 -1.22
N VAL A 123 -11.35 -22.81 -1.15
CA VAL A 123 -10.20 -22.51 -0.30
C VAL A 123 -9.13 -21.89 -1.19
N TYR A 124 -8.88 -20.59 -0.98
CA TYR A 124 -7.80 -19.87 -1.62
C TYR A 124 -6.69 -19.58 -0.60
N LYS A 125 -5.46 -19.94 -0.94
CA LYS A 125 -4.24 -19.51 -0.24
C LYS A 125 -3.28 -18.92 -1.27
N SER A 126 -2.78 -17.72 -1.01
CA SER A 126 -1.76 -17.11 -1.86
C SER A 126 -0.47 -17.93 -1.84
N ALA A 127 0.28 -17.91 -2.94
CA ALA A 127 1.63 -18.46 -2.97
C ALA A 127 2.52 -17.76 -1.93
N LYS A 128 3.47 -18.50 -1.35
CA LYS A 128 4.46 -17.99 -0.40
C LYS A 128 5.81 -17.93 -1.10
N TYR A 129 6.48 -16.77 -1.00
CA TYR A 129 7.77 -16.51 -1.65
C TYR A 129 8.91 -16.26 -0.64
N LEU A 130 8.55 -15.94 0.60
CA LEU A 130 9.46 -15.63 1.70
C LEU A 130 9.03 -16.43 2.94
N PRO A 131 9.97 -16.87 3.79
CA PRO A 131 9.64 -17.43 5.09
C PRO A 131 9.10 -16.34 6.02
N ASP A 132 8.33 -16.72 7.05
CA ASP A 132 7.69 -15.76 7.96
C ASP A 132 8.70 -14.95 8.79
N ASP A 133 9.89 -15.52 9.02
CA ASP A 133 11.01 -14.96 9.78
C ASP A 133 12.09 -14.30 8.90
N PHE A 134 11.82 -14.08 7.61
CA PHE A 134 12.76 -13.40 6.71
C PHE A 134 13.17 -12.03 7.27
N SER A 135 14.46 -11.90 7.61
CA SER A 135 14.95 -10.81 8.47
C SER A 135 15.83 -9.78 7.75
N LYS A 136 16.24 -10.07 6.51
CA LYS A 136 17.04 -9.14 5.70
C LYS A 136 16.20 -7.97 5.20
N PRO A 137 16.75 -6.75 5.12
CA PRO A 137 16.05 -5.62 4.52
C PRO A 137 15.66 -5.83 3.06
N VAL A 138 14.44 -5.46 2.73
CA VAL A 138 13.83 -5.63 1.40
C VAL A 138 13.20 -4.35 0.90
N ILE A 139 13.40 -4.07 -0.39
CA ILE A 139 12.61 -3.09 -1.13
C ILE A 139 11.87 -3.81 -2.25
N PHE A 140 10.55 -3.70 -2.26
CA PHE A 140 9.70 -4.15 -3.35
C PHE A 140 9.38 -3.00 -4.29
N ILE A 141 9.47 -3.26 -5.59
CA ILE A 141 9.03 -2.31 -6.62
C ILE A 141 7.59 -2.65 -7.02
N ALA A 142 6.70 -1.66 -6.92
CA ALA A 142 5.30 -1.71 -7.32
C ALA A 142 4.58 -2.99 -6.83
N GLY A 143 3.91 -3.71 -7.74
CA GLY A 143 3.06 -4.87 -7.45
C GLY A 143 3.76 -6.04 -6.76
N THR A 144 5.09 -6.10 -6.81
CA THR A 144 5.88 -7.18 -6.21
C THR A 144 5.69 -7.25 -4.69
N SER A 145 5.36 -6.12 -4.04
CA SER A 145 5.16 -6.07 -2.59
C SER A 145 4.03 -6.97 -2.11
N ASP A 146 2.88 -6.95 -2.80
CA ASP A 146 1.73 -7.79 -2.46
C ASP A 146 1.96 -9.24 -2.87
N GLN A 147 2.52 -9.44 -4.07
CA GLN A 147 2.75 -10.77 -4.63
C GLN A 147 3.62 -11.61 -3.70
N MET A 148 4.71 -11.04 -3.18
CA MET A 148 5.62 -11.73 -2.27
C MET A 148 5.25 -11.54 -0.79
N GLY A 149 4.57 -10.45 -0.43
CA GLY A 149 4.30 -10.07 0.96
C GLY A 149 2.98 -10.56 1.54
N ARG A 150 1.97 -10.91 0.72
CA ARG A 150 0.64 -11.28 1.23
C ARG A 150 0.69 -12.50 2.15
N ALA A 151 1.40 -13.56 1.77
CA ALA A 151 1.45 -14.80 2.54
C ALA A 151 2.14 -14.65 3.91
N ILE A 152 3.00 -13.64 4.08
CA ILE A 152 3.66 -13.32 5.35
C ILE A 152 2.97 -12.13 6.07
N GLY A 153 1.81 -11.69 5.59
CA GLY A 153 0.98 -10.68 6.25
C GLY A 153 1.55 -9.26 6.25
N LEU A 154 2.22 -8.85 5.17
CA LEU A 154 2.67 -7.46 5.07
C LEU A 154 1.50 -6.48 4.86
N LYS A 155 1.55 -5.31 5.50
CA LYS A 155 0.58 -4.23 5.30
C LYS A 155 0.72 -3.49 3.96
N ILE A 156 1.85 -3.64 3.27
CA ILE A 156 2.11 -3.13 1.91
C ILE A 156 1.39 -3.98 0.84
N ASP A 157 0.09 -4.11 1.02
CA ASP A 157 -0.84 -4.96 0.27
C ASP A 157 -1.26 -4.38 -1.09
N TRP A 158 -2.03 -5.15 -1.88
CA TRP A 158 -2.61 -4.66 -3.12
C TRP A 158 -3.93 -3.93 -2.86
N LEU A 159 -3.89 -2.62 -2.69
CA LEU A 159 -5.09 -1.80 -2.84
C LEU A 159 -5.44 -1.67 -4.32
N CYS A 160 -4.48 -1.20 -5.11
CA CYS A 160 -4.70 -0.92 -6.52
C CYS A 160 -3.38 -0.79 -7.29
N LEU A 161 -3.33 -1.38 -8.48
CA LEU A 161 -2.32 -1.06 -9.49
C LEU A 161 -2.85 0.10 -10.33
N CYS A 162 -2.71 1.32 -9.82
CA CYS A 162 -3.19 2.55 -10.47
C CYS A 162 -2.40 3.80 -10.07
N LEU A 163 -1.19 3.62 -9.53
CA LEU A 163 -0.31 4.74 -9.21
C LEU A 163 0.33 5.29 -10.49
N ASP A 164 0.16 6.59 -10.71
CA ASP A 164 0.80 7.35 -11.77
C ASP A 164 2.16 7.92 -11.28
N ALA A 165 2.82 8.74 -12.07
CA ALA A 165 4.20 9.18 -11.91
C ALA A 165 4.45 10.26 -10.85
N ASP A 166 3.39 10.78 -10.22
CA ASP A 166 3.44 11.88 -9.26
C ASP A 166 3.07 11.43 -7.84
N ALA A 167 3.89 11.82 -6.87
CA ALA A 167 3.62 11.65 -5.44
C ALA A 167 2.94 12.90 -4.86
N HIS A 168 2.05 12.72 -3.89
CA HIS A 168 1.48 13.81 -3.09
C HIS A 168 1.44 13.41 -1.62
N HIS A 169 1.11 14.35 -0.72
CA HIS A 169 1.16 14.13 0.72
C HIS A 169 2.55 13.60 1.17
N VAL A 170 3.61 14.11 0.54
CA VAL A 170 4.99 13.66 0.73
C VAL A 170 5.56 14.21 2.04
N LYS A 171 6.07 13.33 2.90
CA LYS A 171 6.83 13.72 4.10
C LYS A 171 8.27 14.09 3.71
N SER A 172 8.47 15.25 3.08
CA SER A 172 9.77 15.72 2.58
C SER A 172 10.86 15.89 3.66
N ASN A 173 10.46 15.92 4.94
CA ASN A 173 11.38 15.90 6.08
C ASN A 173 11.88 14.49 6.47
N HIS A 174 11.45 13.43 5.77
CA HIS A 174 11.85 12.05 6.02
C HIS A 174 13.33 11.81 5.67
N ALA A 175 13.94 10.79 6.29
CA ALA A 175 15.36 10.46 6.13
C ALA A 175 15.77 10.23 4.66
N ILE A 176 14.88 9.63 3.85
CA ILE A 176 15.16 9.37 2.43
C ILE A 176 15.30 10.64 1.57
N PHE A 177 14.80 11.78 2.05
CA PHE A 177 14.99 13.09 1.39
C PHE A 177 16.16 13.86 1.99
N LYS A 178 16.40 13.70 3.29
CA LYS A 178 17.53 14.34 3.98
C LYS A 178 18.90 13.74 3.57
N GLY A 179 18.88 12.50 3.10
CA GLY A 179 20.03 11.82 2.54
C GLY A 179 20.86 11.09 3.58
N PRO A 180 20.90 9.75 3.58
CA PRO A 180 22.13 9.06 3.94
C PRO A 180 23.21 9.21 2.84
N LEU A 181 22.81 9.42 1.57
CA LEU A 181 23.74 9.62 0.44
C LEU A 181 23.63 11.03 -0.14
N GLU A 182 22.46 11.40 -0.63
CA GLU A 182 22.23 12.66 -1.35
C GLU A 182 21.11 13.44 -0.67
N LYS A 183 21.33 14.71 -0.36
CA LYS A 183 20.22 15.57 0.07
C LYS A 183 19.34 15.90 -1.13
N VAL A 184 18.04 15.64 -1.00
CA VAL A 184 17.03 15.93 -2.02
C VAL A 184 16.00 16.88 -1.42
N SER A 185 15.81 18.03 -2.07
CA SER A 185 14.65 18.89 -1.85
C SER A 185 13.69 18.66 -3.01
N PRO A 186 12.62 17.87 -2.85
CA PRO A 186 11.71 17.56 -3.96
C PRO A 186 11.12 18.83 -4.56
N THR A 187 11.09 18.91 -5.89
CA THR A 187 10.42 19.99 -6.59
C THR A 187 8.92 19.72 -6.63
N PHE A 188 8.14 20.55 -5.94
CA PHE A 188 6.69 20.44 -5.92
C PHE A 188 6.04 21.37 -6.94
N VAL A 189 5.09 20.83 -7.70
CA VAL A 189 4.25 21.57 -8.63
C VAL A 189 2.79 21.38 -8.23
N ASN A 190 2.03 22.47 -8.11
CA ASN A 190 0.59 22.38 -7.89
C ASN A 190 -0.07 21.81 -9.16
N LYS A 191 -0.82 20.73 -8.99
CA LYS A 191 -1.58 20.06 -10.06
C LYS A 191 -3.00 19.79 -9.57
N PRO A 192 -3.97 19.60 -10.48
CA PRO A 192 -5.33 19.22 -10.10
C PRO A 192 -5.34 18.00 -9.17
N THR A 193 -6.14 18.07 -8.11
CA THR A 193 -6.34 16.96 -7.18
C THR A 193 -6.86 15.74 -7.94
N PRO A 194 -6.31 14.52 -7.72
CA PRO A 194 -6.75 13.34 -8.44
C PRO A 194 -8.25 13.09 -8.23
N GLU A 195 -9.00 12.96 -9.33
CA GLU A 195 -10.47 12.87 -9.30
C GLU A 195 -10.97 11.75 -8.38
N GLY A 196 -10.27 10.60 -8.37
CA GLY A 196 -10.65 9.43 -7.59
C GLY A 196 -10.74 9.69 -6.08
N VAL A 197 -10.06 10.71 -5.56
CA VAL A 197 -10.07 11.07 -4.15
C VAL A 197 -11.43 11.64 -3.71
N PHE A 198 -12.16 12.31 -4.61
CA PHE A 198 -13.47 12.90 -4.28
C PHE A 198 -14.58 11.87 -4.09
N HIS A 199 -14.32 10.60 -4.42
CA HIS A 199 -15.22 9.49 -4.09
C HIS A 199 -15.11 9.00 -2.64
N TYR A 200 -14.21 9.60 -1.84
CA TYR A 200 -13.96 9.25 -0.44
C TYR A 200 -14.31 10.42 0.47
N ALA A 201 -14.68 10.15 1.73
CA ALA A 201 -15.03 11.20 2.69
C ALA A 201 -13.90 12.20 2.94
N SER A 202 -12.65 11.75 2.85
CA SER A 202 -11.44 12.56 2.91
C SER A 202 -11.36 13.64 1.82
N GLY A 203 -11.95 13.39 0.64
CA GLY A 203 -11.90 14.27 -0.52
C GLY A 203 -12.75 15.53 -0.37
N LYS A 204 -13.79 15.50 0.48
CA LYS A 204 -14.76 16.60 0.64
C LYS A 204 -14.13 17.95 0.98
N ASN A 205 -13.00 17.95 1.70
CA ASN A 205 -12.35 19.16 2.19
C ASN A 205 -10.99 19.42 1.53
N LEU A 206 -10.65 18.71 0.44
CA LEU A 206 -9.40 18.93 -0.24
C LEU A 206 -9.46 20.13 -1.17
N PRO A 207 -8.34 20.86 -1.35
CA PRO A 207 -8.24 21.88 -2.39
C PRO A 207 -8.38 21.26 -3.78
N ASN A 208 -8.74 22.07 -4.78
CA ASN A 208 -8.79 21.65 -6.18
C ASN A 208 -7.41 21.32 -6.76
N GLU A 209 -6.34 21.79 -6.13
CA GLU A 209 -4.96 21.51 -6.51
C GLU A 209 -4.13 21.08 -5.30
N LEU A 210 -3.22 20.12 -5.51
CA LEU A 210 -2.27 19.64 -4.52
C LEU A 210 -0.84 19.84 -5.00
N PRO A 211 0.11 20.10 -4.09
CA PRO A 211 1.53 20.06 -4.42
C PRO A 211 1.95 18.60 -4.69
N MET A 212 2.49 18.36 -5.88
CA MET A 212 2.92 17.04 -6.33
C MET A 212 4.41 17.02 -6.69
N TRP A 213 5.08 15.94 -6.31
CA TRP A 213 6.47 15.65 -6.66
C TRP A 213 6.52 14.61 -7.77
N ARG A 214 7.14 14.95 -8.90
CA ARG A 214 7.28 14.06 -10.06
C ARG A 214 8.40 13.05 -9.82
N VAL A 215 8.03 11.79 -9.59
CA VAL A 215 8.96 10.68 -9.30
C VAL A 215 9.43 10.02 -10.59
N ASP A 216 8.48 9.71 -11.47
CA ASP A 216 8.75 9.13 -12.78
C ASP A 216 8.57 10.19 -13.87
N LYS A 217 9.30 10.09 -14.99
CA LYS A 217 9.25 11.06 -16.09
C LYS A 217 7.91 11.08 -16.80
N SER A 218 7.22 9.94 -16.83
CA SER A 218 5.94 9.70 -17.50
C SER A 218 5.13 8.68 -16.71
N GLY A 219 3.84 8.93 -16.54
CA GLY A 219 2.91 7.96 -15.94
C GLY A 219 2.06 7.25 -16.99
N TYR A 220 1.19 6.34 -16.53
CA TYR A 220 0.33 5.57 -17.42
C TYR A 220 -0.82 6.42 -18.00
N LEU A 221 -1.13 7.55 -17.36
CA LEU A 221 -2.02 8.57 -17.92
C LEU A 221 -1.36 9.33 -19.09
N ASP A 222 -0.03 9.41 -19.13
CA ASP A 222 0.73 10.09 -20.18
C ASP A 222 1.11 9.15 -21.34
N SER A 223 1.40 7.88 -21.03
CA SER A 223 1.94 6.90 -21.98
C SER A 223 1.42 5.50 -21.70
N ARG A 224 0.90 4.83 -22.74
CA ARG A 224 0.32 3.48 -22.65
C ARG A 224 1.27 2.43 -22.07
N ASP A 225 2.57 2.58 -22.35
CA ASP A 225 3.62 1.63 -21.95
C ASP A 225 4.44 2.10 -20.75
N ALA A 226 4.06 3.20 -20.08
CA ALA A 226 4.58 3.48 -18.75
C ALA A 226 4.07 2.42 -17.77
N ARG A 227 4.95 1.89 -16.92
CA ARG A 227 4.55 0.93 -15.88
C ARG A 227 3.64 1.60 -14.87
N ILE A 228 2.47 1.03 -14.69
CA ILE A 228 1.54 1.38 -13.63
C ILE A 228 2.13 0.96 -12.29
N GLY A 229 2.22 1.90 -11.36
CA GLY A 229 2.68 1.62 -10.00
C GLY A 229 1.59 1.04 -9.10
N LEU A 230 1.98 0.60 -7.91
CA LEU A 230 1.10 0.09 -6.87
C LEU A 230 0.89 1.13 -5.77
N VAL A 231 -0.35 1.23 -5.27
CA VAL A 231 -0.62 1.76 -3.93
C VAL A 231 -1.16 0.66 -3.01
N SER A 232 -0.79 0.74 -1.72
CA SER A 232 -1.33 -0.10 -0.64
C SER A 232 -2.40 0.61 0.18
N ARG A 233 -3.17 -0.15 0.97
CA ARG A 233 -4.22 0.42 1.84
C ARG A 233 -3.62 1.28 2.95
N GLY A 234 -4.15 2.50 3.07
CA GLY A 234 -3.79 3.45 4.13
C GLY A 234 -4.49 3.22 5.46
N ASN A 235 -5.71 2.64 5.41
CA ASN A 235 -6.55 2.43 6.59
C ASN A 235 -5.77 1.69 7.66
N ARG A 236 -5.63 2.34 8.83
CA ARG A 236 -4.93 1.78 9.99
C ARG A 236 -3.52 1.23 9.71
N PHE A 237 -2.83 1.73 8.67
CA PHE A 237 -1.49 1.28 8.30
C PHE A 237 -0.48 1.58 9.42
N SER A 238 -0.51 2.81 9.94
CA SER A 238 0.47 3.35 10.91
C SER A 238 0.16 3.06 12.39
N GLU A 239 -0.74 2.13 12.71
CA GLU A 239 -1.06 1.76 14.09
C GLU A 239 0.08 0.99 14.80
N SER A 240 0.93 0.34 14.01
CA SER A 240 2.02 -0.49 14.51
C SER A 240 3.32 0.31 14.52
N PRO A 241 4.14 0.26 15.59
CA PRO A 241 5.35 1.08 15.71
C PRO A 241 6.42 0.78 14.67
N ASP A 242 6.33 -0.37 14.00
CA ASP A 242 7.24 -0.81 12.94
C ASP A 242 6.82 -0.36 11.54
N THR A 243 5.80 0.49 11.41
CA THR A 243 5.27 0.96 10.14
C THR A 243 5.49 2.46 9.93
N GLU A 244 5.60 2.88 8.68
CA GLU A 244 5.56 4.31 8.33
C GLU A 244 4.98 4.53 6.93
N ILE A 245 4.16 5.58 6.79
CA ILE A 245 3.75 6.13 5.49
C ILE A 245 4.63 7.33 5.19
N ILE A 246 5.23 7.37 4.01
CA ILE A 246 6.11 8.46 3.56
C ILE A 246 5.43 9.31 2.50
N SER A 247 4.66 8.70 1.61
CA SER A 247 3.84 9.43 0.65
C SER A 247 2.61 8.65 0.22
N SER A 248 1.65 9.40 -0.30
CA SER A 248 0.65 8.91 -1.25
C SER A 248 1.07 9.28 -2.67
N GLY A 249 0.19 9.12 -3.65
CA GLY A 249 0.44 9.50 -5.03
C GLY A 249 -0.81 9.48 -5.89
N VAL A 250 -0.68 10.04 -7.08
CA VAL A 250 -1.78 10.17 -8.04
C VAL A 250 -2.30 8.79 -8.40
N CYS A 251 -3.49 8.46 -7.91
CA CYS A 251 -4.15 7.18 -8.14
C CYS A 251 -5.67 7.33 -8.03
N GLN A 252 -6.41 6.25 -8.28
CA GLN A 252 -7.88 6.22 -8.19
C GLN A 252 -8.40 5.92 -6.77
N LYS A 253 -7.59 6.20 -5.74
CA LYS A 253 -7.88 5.82 -4.35
C LYS A 253 -7.79 7.04 -3.45
N ASP A 254 -8.15 6.83 -2.20
CA ASP A 254 -8.09 7.84 -1.15
C ASP A 254 -6.67 8.45 -1.00
N VAL A 255 -6.57 9.66 -0.44
CA VAL A 255 -5.29 10.31 -0.07
C VAL A 255 -4.46 9.50 0.92
N GLY A 256 -5.09 8.59 1.68
CA GLY A 256 -4.41 7.66 2.56
C GLY A 256 -3.69 6.53 1.82
N ALA A 257 -3.95 6.30 0.52
CA ALA A 257 -3.35 5.23 -0.24
C ALA A 257 -1.81 5.37 -0.26
N VAL A 258 -1.10 4.30 0.11
CA VAL A 258 0.33 4.35 0.40
C VAL A 258 1.13 4.05 -0.87
N ALA A 259 1.87 5.05 -1.37
CA ALA A 259 2.77 4.90 -2.50
C ALA A 259 4.21 4.62 -2.06
N LEU A 260 4.65 5.26 -0.97
CA LEU A 260 5.93 4.99 -0.31
C LEU A 260 5.66 4.69 1.15
N GLY A 261 6.08 3.51 1.62
CA GLY A 261 5.89 3.11 3.02
C GLY A 261 6.70 1.89 3.42
N ARG A 262 6.89 1.72 4.73
CA ARG A 262 7.66 0.61 5.33
C ARG A 262 6.80 -0.18 6.31
N HIS A 263 7.07 -1.48 6.41
CA HIS A 263 6.56 -2.38 7.43
C HIS A 263 7.70 -3.31 7.88
N GLY A 264 8.23 -3.09 9.08
CA GLY A 264 9.44 -3.77 9.55
C GLY A 264 10.62 -3.58 8.59
N ASN A 265 11.22 -4.67 8.17
CA ASN A 265 12.35 -4.75 7.23
C ASN A 265 11.92 -4.69 5.76
N PHE A 266 10.63 -4.42 5.46
CA PHE A 266 10.11 -4.36 4.10
C PHE A 266 9.68 -2.94 3.72
N PHE A 267 10.03 -2.51 2.51
CA PHE A 267 9.66 -1.21 1.96
C PHE A 267 8.89 -1.38 0.65
N LEU A 268 7.82 -0.60 0.48
CA LEU A 268 7.14 -0.41 -0.79
C LEU A 268 7.69 0.83 -1.49
N TRP A 269 8.37 0.61 -2.61
CA TRP A 269 8.57 1.62 -3.63
C TRP A 269 7.46 1.47 -4.68
N GLY A 270 6.34 2.17 -4.50
CA GLY A 270 5.13 1.97 -5.32
C GLY A 270 5.30 2.32 -6.80
N PHE A 271 6.22 3.24 -7.13
CA PHE A 271 6.45 3.72 -8.49
C PHE A 271 7.11 2.65 -9.37
N GLY A 272 6.70 2.56 -10.63
CA GLY A 272 7.00 1.43 -11.50
C GLY A 272 8.21 1.61 -12.42
N ALA A 273 8.66 2.84 -12.68
CA ALA A 273 9.68 3.09 -13.70
C ALA A 273 11.03 2.43 -13.36
N SER A 274 11.77 2.07 -14.42
CA SER A 274 13.20 1.78 -14.31
C SER A 274 13.97 3.10 -14.13
N PRO A 275 15.27 3.08 -13.76
CA PRO A 275 16.04 4.32 -13.66
C PRO A 275 16.04 5.16 -14.94
N GLU A 276 15.91 4.57 -16.13
CA GLU A 276 15.76 5.36 -17.37
C GLU A 276 14.48 6.19 -17.39
N GLY A 277 13.41 5.69 -16.77
CA GLY A 277 12.12 6.36 -16.63
C GLY A 277 11.97 7.22 -15.36
N MET A 278 12.87 7.14 -14.39
CA MET A 278 12.81 7.97 -13.16
C MET A 278 13.33 9.40 -13.41
N THR A 279 12.78 10.38 -12.69
CA THR A 279 13.40 11.72 -12.62
C THR A 279 14.72 11.67 -11.85
N GLU A 280 15.57 12.69 -11.98
CA GLU A 280 16.83 12.74 -11.23
C GLU A 280 16.61 12.82 -9.71
N GLU A 281 15.54 13.48 -9.26
CA GLU A 281 15.14 13.48 -7.85
C GLU A 281 14.65 12.08 -7.43
N GLY A 282 13.82 11.43 -8.26
CA GLY A 282 13.35 10.06 -8.03
C GLY A 282 14.51 9.07 -7.85
N LYS A 283 15.51 9.10 -8.74
CA LYS A 283 16.73 8.27 -8.64
C LYS A 283 17.46 8.47 -7.31
N LYS A 284 17.66 9.73 -6.89
CA LYS A 284 18.37 10.07 -5.65
C LYS A 284 17.60 9.58 -4.42
N VAL A 285 16.29 9.78 -4.40
CA VAL A 285 15.43 9.30 -3.30
C VAL A 285 15.38 7.77 -3.27
N PHE A 286 15.39 7.10 -4.43
CA PHE A 286 15.47 5.64 -4.51
C PHE A 286 16.75 5.10 -3.88
N VAL A 287 17.93 5.63 -4.24
CA VAL A 287 19.20 5.16 -3.64
C VAL A 287 19.31 5.53 -2.16
N ASN A 288 18.77 6.69 -1.73
CA ASN A 288 18.63 7.00 -0.32
C ASN A 288 17.75 6.01 0.43
N THR A 289 16.70 5.50 -0.22
CA THR A 289 15.81 4.48 0.34
C THR A 289 16.56 3.16 0.54
N VAL A 290 17.39 2.75 -0.42
CA VAL A 290 18.28 1.57 -0.28
C VAL A 290 19.19 1.72 0.94
N ALA A 291 19.90 2.83 1.07
CA ALA A 291 20.75 3.08 2.23
C ALA A 291 19.94 3.18 3.55
N TYR A 292 18.77 3.80 3.52
CA TYR A 292 17.88 3.93 4.67
C TYR A 292 17.42 2.57 5.20
N MET A 293 17.16 1.60 4.32
CA MET A 293 16.63 0.29 4.71
C MET A 293 17.63 -0.59 5.49
N THR A 294 18.93 -0.35 5.36
CA THR A 294 19.99 -1.15 6.01
C THR A 294 19.85 -1.25 7.54
N GLN A 295 19.30 -0.23 8.19
CA GLN A 295 19.14 -0.20 9.65
C GLN A 295 18.01 -1.11 10.19
N PHE A 296 17.22 -1.71 9.31
CA PHE A 296 16.07 -2.54 9.67
C PHE A 296 16.36 -4.04 9.59
N GLU A 297 17.62 -4.46 9.49
CA GLU A 297 17.95 -5.88 9.63
C GLU A 297 17.45 -6.45 10.96
N GLY A 298 16.82 -7.63 10.91
CA GLY A 298 16.22 -8.27 12.10
C GLY A 298 14.90 -7.65 12.57
N ARG A 299 14.48 -6.52 11.99
CA ARG A 299 13.23 -5.83 12.34
C ARG A 299 12.06 -6.44 11.57
N THR A 300 11.69 -7.67 11.90
CA THR A 300 10.55 -8.35 11.26
C THR A 300 9.19 -7.76 11.67
N PRO A 301 8.18 -7.77 10.78
CA PRO A 301 6.85 -7.25 11.06
C PRO A 301 6.25 -7.71 12.40
N ILE A 302 5.78 -6.75 13.19
CA ILE A 302 5.14 -7.00 14.49
C ILE A 302 3.66 -7.34 14.31
N ALA A 303 2.90 -6.44 13.65
CA ALA A 303 1.46 -6.59 13.43
C ALA A 303 1.19 -7.00 11.98
N ARG A 304 0.71 -8.23 11.78
CA ARG A 304 0.57 -8.82 10.44
C ARG A 304 -0.85 -8.75 9.93
N LYS A 305 -1.00 -8.39 8.65
CA LYS A 305 -2.28 -8.29 7.95
C LYS A 305 -2.42 -9.41 6.92
N TYR A 306 -2.94 -10.56 7.35
CA TYR A 306 -3.13 -11.72 6.47
C TYR A 306 -4.37 -11.63 5.58
N ASN A 307 -5.38 -10.86 6.01
CA ASN A 307 -6.59 -10.61 5.24
C ASN A 307 -6.67 -9.12 4.87
N ASP A 308 -6.46 -8.83 3.58
CA ASP A 308 -6.57 -7.46 3.05
C ASP A 308 -8.01 -6.94 2.92
N ARG A 309 -9.00 -7.81 3.19
CA ARG A 309 -10.44 -7.54 3.16
C ARG A 309 -11.09 -7.49 4.53
N MET A 310 -10.34 -7.66 5.61
CA MET A 310 -10.87 -7.39 6.94
C MET A 310 -11.21 -5.90 7.05
N ALA A 311 -12.41 -5.59 7.54
CA ALA A 311 -12.81 -4.21 7.80
C ALA A 311 -12.01 -3.61 8.96
N THR A 312 -11.75 -2.32 8.86
CA THR A 312 -11.27 -1.46 9.94
C THR A 312 -12.35 -0.46 10.31
N THR A 313 -12.20 0.23 11.44
CA THR A 313 -13.10 1.34 11.81
C THR A 313 -13.01 2.50 10.83
N ASP A 314 -11.95 2.61 10.02
CA ASP A 314 -11.87 3.58 8.93
C ASP A 314 -12.86 3.21 7.81
N ASP A 315 -12.97 1.92 7.47
CA ASP A 315 -13.97 1.43 6.50
C ASP A 315 -15.40 1.63 7.03
N ILE A 316 -15.61 1.44 8.34
CA ILE A 316 -16.91 1.66 8.99
C ILE A 316 -17.28 3.15 8.93
N ARG A 317 -16.33 4.06 9.24
CA ARG A 317 -16.56 5.51 9.16
C ARG A 317 -16.86 5.95 7.74
N GLU A 318 -16.16 5.42 6.74
CA GLU A 318 -16.44 5.69 5.33
C GLU A 318 -17.84 5.20 4.93
N ASN A 319 -18.23 4.00 5.40
CA ASN A 319 -19.58 3.49 5.18
C ASN A 319 -20.64 4.43 5.78
N ILE A 320 -20.50 4.80 7.06
CA ILE A 320 -21.38 5.75 7.77
C ILE A 320 -21.47 7.06 6.99
N ALA A 321 -20.32 7.65 6.66
CA ALA A 321 -20.22 8.96 6.02
C ALA A 321 -20.90 9.01 4.65
N GLY A 322 -20.94 7.90 3.90
CA GLY A 322 -21.64 7.84 2.62
C GLY A 322 -23.01 7.16 2.64
N THR A 323 -23.58 6.90 3.82
CA THR A 323 -24.96 6.41 3.94
C THR A 323 -25.91 7.60 4.05
N ASN A 324 -26.09 8.36 2.97
CA ASN A 324 -26.95 9.54 2.92
C ASN A 324 -27.39 9.87 1.48
N LYS A 325 -28.19 10.92 1.33
CA LYS A 325 -28.72 11.38 0.04
C LYS A 325 -27.67 12.00 -0.89
N GLU A 326 -26.72 12.76 -0.35
CA GLU A 326 -25.64 13.38 -1.13
C GLU A 326 -24.81 12.31 -1.84
N SER A 327 -24.36 11.28 -1.11
CA SER A 327 -23.62 10.16 -1.70
C SER A 327 -24.44 9.30 -2.66
N TYR A 328 -25.76 9.27 -2.51
CA TYR A 328 -26.64 8.67 -3.51
C TYR A 328 -26.65 9.49 -4.81
N ASP A 329 -26.70 10.82 -4.72
CA ASP A 329 -26.68 11.70 -5.90
C ASP A 329 -25.36 11.58 -6.67
N ASP A 330 -24.24 11.50 -5.95
CA ASP A 330 -22.92 11.25 -6.55
C ASP A 330 -22.85 9.87 -7.24
N TYR A 331 -23.45 8.84 -6.62
CA TYR A 331 -23.56 7.51 -7.21
C TYR A 331 -24.38 7.53 -8.50
N VAL A 332 -25.55 8.20 -8.51
CA VAL A 332 -26.41 8.33 -9.69
C VAL A 332 -25.67 9.08 -10.80
N ALA A 333 -25.00 10.19 -10.49
CA ALA A 333 -24.23 10.97 -11.46
C ALA A 333 -23.10 10.13 -12.07
N SER A 334 -22.32 9.45 -11.23
CA SER A 334 -21.20 8.59 -11.65
C SER A 334 -21.68 7.44 -12.53
N MET A 335 -22.77 6.78 -12.16
CA MET A 335 -23.29 5.66 -12.96
C MET A 335 -23.95 6.08 -14.25
N THR A 336 -24.59 7.24 -14.26
CA THR A 336 -25.12 7.85 -15.49
C THR A 336 -23.98 8.17 -16.46
N ALA A 337 -22.90 8.79 -15.97
CA ALA A 337 -21.73 9.09 -16.77
C ALA A 337 -21.05 7.81 -17.31
N PHE A 338 -20.87 6.80 -16.45
CA PHE A 338 -20.33 5.51 -16.84
C PHE A 338 -21.16 4.83 -17.94
N ASN A 339 -22.48 4.74 -17.76
CA ASN A 339 -23.37 4.13 -18.76
C ASN A 339 -23.29 4.86 -20.11
N LYS A 340 -23.28 6.20 -20.08
CA LYS A 340 -23.10 7.01 -21.29
C LYS A 340 -21.77 6.71 -21.98
N GLN A 341 -20.66 6.74 -21.25
CA GLN A 341 -19.33 6.44 -21.80
C GLN A 341 -19.24 5.00 -22.33
N ASN A 342 -19.89 4.06 -21.65
CA ASN A 342 -19.92 2.65 -22.05
C ASN A 342 -20.67 2.45 -23.38
N ALA A 343 -21.80 3.15 -23.56
CA ALA A 343 -22.55 3.16 -24.81
C ALA A 343 -21.77 3.83 -25.95
N GLU A 344 -21.11 4.96 -25.68
CA GLU A 344 -20.24 5.65 -26.66
C GLU A 344 -19.06 4.78 -27.08
N THR A 345 -18.41 4.11 -26.13
CA THR A 345 -17.32 3.16 -26.38
C THR A 345 -17.80 2.01 -27.26
N ARG A 346 -18.96 1.42 -26.96
CA ARG A 346 -19.55 0.36 -27.78
C ARG A 346 -19.78 0.83 -29.21
N LYS A 347 -20.42 1.99 -29.38
CA LYS A 347 -20.69 2.58 -30.70
C LYS A 347 -19.41 2.82 -31.50
N ARG A 348 -18.36 3.33 -30.87
CA ARG A 348 -17.05 3.55 -31.50
C ARG A 348 -16.46 2.23 -32.02
N LEU A 349 -16.45 1.20 -31.17
CA LEU A 349 -15.88 -0.11 -31.52
C LEU A 349 -16.69 -0.83 -32.60
N ASP A 350 -18.02 -0.76 -32.54
CA ASP A 350 -18.90 -1.33 -33.57
C ASP A 350 -18.71 -0.61 -34.92
N THR A 351 -18.56 0.73 -34.91
CA THR A 351 -18.29 1.52 -36.12
C THR A 351 -16.95 1.14 -36.76
N LYS A 352 -15.89 1.02 -35.94
CA LYS A 352 -14.55 0.60 -36.40
C LYS A 352 -14.59 -0.82 -37.00
N LYS A 353 -15.33 -1.73 -36.38
CA LYS A 353 -15.53 -3.08 -36.93
C LYS A 353 -16.30 -3.05 -38.26
N ALA A 354 -17.33 -2.20 -38.36
CA ALA A 354 -18.13 -2.05 -39.57
C ALA A 354 -17.38 -1.39 -40.74
N SER A 355 -16.39 -0.53 -40.47
CA SER A 355 -15.49 0.04 -41.49
C SER A 355 -14.45 -0.95 -42.03
N GLY A 356 -14.40 -2.17 -41.48
CA GLY A 356 -13.43 -3.21 -41.86
C GLY A 356 -12.06 -3.05 -41.18
N GLU A 357 -11.92 -2.11 -40.24
CA GLU A 357 -10.71 -1.96 -39.45
C GLU A 357 -10.58 -3.07 -38.41
N GLN A 358 -9.35 -3.56 -38.19
CA GLN A 358 -9.09 -4.52 -37.12
C GLN A 358 -9.07 -3.81 -35.76
N LEU A 359 -9.74 -4.42 -34.79
CA LEU A 359 -9.64 -4.03 -33.40
C LEU A 359 -8.29 -4.50 -32.84
N SER A 360 -7.68 -3.71 -31.96
CA SER A 360 -6.57 -4.22 -31.14
C SER A 360 -7.08 -5.26 -30.13
N SER A 361 -6.21 -6.09 -29.58
CA SER A 361 -6.57 -7.05 -28.52
C SER A 361 -7.25 -6.36 -27.31
N GLU A 362 -6.88 -5.12 -27.02
CA GLU A 362 -7.47 -4.31 -25.95
C GLU A 362 -8.87 -3.84 -26.31
N GLU A 363 -9.08 -3.40 -27.54
CA GLU A 363 -10.40 -3.03 -28.06
C GLU A 363 -11.33 -4.23 -28.14
N GLU A 364 -10.82 -5.41 -28.48
CA GLU A 364 -11.57 -6.67 -28.42
C GLU A 364 -11.98 -6.98 -26.98
N GLN A 365 -11.08 -6.82 -26.00
CA GLN A 365 -11.39 -7.00 -24.59
C GLN A 365 -12.44 -5.98 -24.11
N GLN A 366 -12.28 -4.70 -24.46
CA GLN A 366 -13.26 -3.66 -24.13
C GLN A 366 -14.64 -3.98 -24.71
N LEU A 367 -14.69 -4.45 -25.97
CA LEU A 367 -15.94 -4.79 -26.66
C LEU A 367 -16.76 -5.86 -25.92
N GLN A 368 -16.10 -6.80 -25.22
CA GLN A 368 -16.79 -7.85 -24.46
C GLN A 368 -17.67 -7.28 -23.33
N TYR A 369 -17.27 -6.15 -22.77
CA TYR A 369 -17.93 -5.49 -21.64
C TYR A 369 -18.70 -4.22 -22.06
N ALA A 370 -18.37 -3.65 -23.22
CA ALA A 370 -18.97 -2.42 -23.71
C ALA A 370 -20.45 -2.57 -24.09
N GLY A 371 -21.26 -1.56 -23.72
CA GLY A 371 -22.69 -1.47 -24.03
C GLY A 371 -23.62 -2.22 -23.07
N ARG A 372 -23.09 -2.69 -21.94
CA ARG A 372 -23.89 -3.23 -20.82
C ARG A 372 -24.17 -2.11 -19.81
N ASP A 373 -25.39 -1.61 -19.79
CA ASP A 373 -25.80 -0.60 -18.82
C ASP A 373 -25.84 -1.18 -17.40
N GLN A 374 -25.25 -0.45 -16.45
CA GLN A 374 -25.39 -0.72 -15.04
C GLN A 374 -26.75 -0.19 -14.56
N LYS A 375 -27.54 -1.05 -13.93
CA LYS A 375 -28.80 -0.63 -13.30
C LYS A 375 -28.48 0.35 -12.18
N ILE A 376 -29.05 1.56 -12.26
CA ILE A 376 -29.02 2.54 -11.19
C ILE A 376 -30.13 2.18 -10.21
N GLU A 377 -29.76 1.83 -8.98
CA GLU A 377 -30.73 1.53 -7.93
C GLU A 377 -31.41 2.81 -7.41
N GLY A 378 -32.61 2.68 -6.83
CA GLY A 378 -33.27 3.81 -6.17
C GLY A 378 -32.70 4.08 -4.77
N LEU A 379 -32.99 5.27 -4.22
CA LEU A 379 -32.47 5.72 -2.92
C LEU A 379 -32.68 4.71 -1.79
N ASP A 380 -33.88 4.14 -1.66
CA ASP A 380 -34.18 3.17 -0.60
C ASP A 380 -33.29 1.93 -0.67
N ALA A 381 -33.06 1.41 -1.88
CA ALA A 381 -32.21 0.25 -2.10
C ALA A 381 -30.75 0.59 -1.81
N PHE A 382 -30.30 1.77 -2.23
CA PHE A 382 -28.97 2.29 -1.93
C PHE A 382 -28.73 2.39 -0.42
N LEU A 383 -29.64 3.04 0.33
CA LEU A 383 -29.52 3.20 1.78
C LEU A 383 -29.52 1.85 2.49
N LYS A 384 -30.45 0.95 2.15
CA LYS A 384 -30.51 -0.39 2.74
C LYS A 384 -29.25 -1.21 2.46
N ARG A 385 -28.72 -1.14 1.23
CA ARG A 385 -27.46 -1.81 0.86
C ARG A 385 -26.28 -1.27 1.67
N ARG A 386 -26.21 0.05 1.88
CA ARG A 386 -25.15 0.69 2.68
C ARG A 386 -25.25 0.34 4.16
N MET A 387 -26.47 0.30 4.71
CA MET A 387 -26.76 -0.12 6.09
C MET A 387 -26.57 -1.62 6.31
N GLY A 388 -26.57 -2.45 5.27
CA GLY A 388 -26.42 -3.91 5.39
C GLY A 388 -27.46 -4.51 6.35
N LYS A 389 -27.00 -5.31 7.32
CA LYS A 389 -27.88 -5.96 8.30
C LYS A 389 -28.65 -5.00 9.21
N TRP A 390 -28.20 -3.74 9.35
CA TRP A 390 -28.90 -2.74 10.16
C TRP A 390 -30.12 -2.13 9.44
N ALA A 391 -30.31 -2.43 8.15
CA ALA A 391 -31.48 -1.99 7.40
C ALA A 391 -32.80 -2.53 7.99
N ASP A 392 -32.80 -3.71 8.63
CA ASP A 392 -33.98 -4.26 9.29
C ASP A 392 -34.43 -3.43 10.50
N GLN A 393 -33.48 -2.74 11.15
CA GLN A 393 -33.74 -1.89 12.31
C GLN A 393 -34.12 -0.46 11.91
N PHE A 394 -33.44 0.12 10.91
CA PHE A 394 -33.59 1.54 10.57
C PHE A 394 -34.41 1.80 9.30
N GLY A 395 -34.69 0.77 8.49
CA GLY A 395 -35.37 0.93 7.20
C GLY A 395 -34.56 1.80 6.25
N THR A 396 -34.96 3.06 6.10
CA THR A 396 -34.29 4.08 5.28
C THR A 396 -33.88 5.31 6.10
N ASP A 397 -33.98 5.25 7.44
CA ASP A 397 -33.57 6.32 8.33
C ASP A 397 -32.04 6.37 8.46
N ALA A 398 -31.42 7.08 7.53
CA ALA A 398 -29.98 7.26 7.45
C ALA A 398 -29.42 7.97 8.68
N GLU A 399 -30.11 8.97 9.22
CA GLU A 399 -29.64 9.76 10.35
C GLU A 399 -29.63 8.93 11.64
N ALA A 400 -30.70 8.15 11.90
CA ALA A 400 -30.75 7.24 13.04
C ALA A 400 -29.68 6.15 12.96
N TYR A 401 -29.47 5.56 11.77
CA TYR A 401 -28.38 4.61 11.53
C TYR A 401 -27.01 5.24 11.82
N GLN A 402 -26.72 6.39 11.23
CA GLN A 402 -25.42 7.05 11.41
C GLN A 402 -25.18 7.38 12.89
N LYS A 403 -26.18 7.92 13.58
CA LYS A 403 -26.10 8.22 15.02
C LYS A 403 -25.78 6.97 15.83
N TYR A 404 -26.55 5.89 15.62
CA TYR A 404 -26.35 4.61 16.30
C TYR A 404 -24.94 4.04 16.08
N MET A 405 -24.47 4.06 14.83
CA MET A 405 -23.14 3.53 14.49
C MET A 405 -22.01 4.38 15.10
N ASN A 406 -22.16 5.71 15.10
CA ASN A 406 -21.19 6.60 15.74
C ASN A 406 -21.14 6.42 17.27
N GLU A 407 -22.29 6.22 17.92
CA GLU A 407 -22.37 5.95 19.36
C GLU A 407 -21.71 4.61 19.74
N ASN A 408 -21.65 3.66 18.81
CA ASN A 408 -21.11 2.31 19.04
C ASN A 408 -19.73 2.06 18.43
N ILE A 409 -19.11 3.05 17.77
CA ILE A 409 -17.86 2.86 17.02
C ILE A 409 -16.71 2.30 17.88
N ASN A 410 -16.71 2.64 19.17
CA ASN A 410 -15.70 2.22 20.15
C ASN A 410 -15.82 0.75 20.58
N TYR A 411 -16.87 0.05 20.14
CA TYR A 411 -17.17 -1.34 20.43
C TYR A 411 -17.22 -2.20 19.16
N MET A 412 -16.81 -1.65 18.02
CA MET A 412 -16.85 -2.38 16.76
C MET A 412 -15.76 -3.45 16.73
N TYR A 413 -16.13 -4.64 16.28
CA TYR A 413 -15.23 -5.75 16.05
C TYR A 413 -15.40 -6.30 14.64
N CYS A 414 -14.28 -6.61 14.00
CA CYS A 414 -14.22 -7.23 12.69
C CYS A 414 -13.47 -8.55 12.83
N ASP A 415 -14.07 -9.65 12.35
CA ASP A 415 -13.40 -10.94 12.31
C ASP A 415 -12.28 -10.88 11.26
N PRO A 416 -11.03 -11.25 11.62
CA PRO A 416 -9.90 -11.24 10.69
C PRO A 416 -10.05 -12.18 9.49
N ASN A 417 -11.02 -13.10 9.49
CA ASN A 417 -11.25 -14.03 8.38
C ASN A 417 -12.42 -13.62 7.47
N GLU A 418 -13.16 -12.58 7.83
CA GLU A 418 -14.35 -12.16 7.10
C GLU A 418 -14.08 -11.07 6.06
N PHE A 419 -15.02 -10.90 5.12
CA PHE A 419 -14.93 -9.91 4.05
C PHE A 419 -15.73 -8.66 4.41
N PHE A 420 -15.03 -7.58 4.77
CA PHE A 420 -15.55 -6.25 5.13
C PHE A 420 -16.77 -6.28 6.06
N THR A 421 -16.81 -7.26 6.95
CA THR A 421 -17.92 -7.47 7.88
C THR A 421 -17.53 -7.02 9.28
N TYR A 422 -18.49 -6.42 9.98
CA TYR A 422 -18.31 -5.92 11.32
C TYR A 422 -19.56 -6.12 12.17
N VAL A 423 -19.36 -6.20 13.49
CA VAL A 423 -20.39 -6.32 14.52
C VAL A 423 -20.10 -5.31 15.64
N ILE A 424 -21.12 -5.00 16.43
CA ILE A 424 -20.89 -4.43 17.75
C ILE A 424 -20.54 -5.59 18.66
N ASP A 425 -19.40 -5.52 19.32
CA ASP A 425 -18.99 -6.50 20.31
C ASP A 425 -19.79 -6.29 21.59
N GLU A 426 -20.87 -7.07 21.75
CA GLU A 426 -21.77 -6.99 22.90
C GLU A 426 -21.07 -7.30 24.23
N ASP A 427 -20.00 -8.12 24.21
CA ASP A 427 -19.22 -8.41 25.43
C ASP A 427 -18.50 -7.14 25.89
N VAL A 428 -17.85 -6.42 24.96
CA VAL A 428 -17.15 -5.16 25.25
C VAL A 428 -18.13 -4.04 25.58
N GLN A 429 -19.25 -3.96 24.85
CA GLN A 429 -20.31 -2.98 25.09
C GLN A 429 -20.89 -3.12 26.51
N GLN A 430 -21.10 -4.35 27.00
CA GLN A 430 -21.55 -4.63 28.38
C GLN A 430 -20.53 -4.19 29.45
N ILE A 431 -19.24 -4.24 29.12
CA ILE A 431 -18.17 -3.74 30.02
C ILE A 431 -18.11 -2.20 29.99
N GLY A 432 -18.46 -1.58 28.85
CA GLY A 432 -18.53 -0.13 28.71
C GLY A 432 -17.18 0.57 28.58
N ILE A 433 -16.13 -0.18 28.20
CA ILE A 433 -14.78 0.35 27.93
C ILE A 433 -14.42 -0.01 26.49
N SER A 434 -13.95 0.96 25.71
CA SER A 434 -13.59 0.74 24.30
C SER A 434 -12.55 -0.37 24.14
N ASN A 435 -12.64 -1.12 23.04
CA ASN A 435 -11.64 -2.12 22.70
C ASN A 435 -10.26 -1.56 22.33
N HIS A 436 -10.14 -0.28 21.96
CA HIS A 436 -8.86 0.40 21.79
C HIS A 436 -8.19 0.80 23.11
N ASP A 437 -8.91 0.74 24.23
CA ASP A 437 -8.42 1.20 25.52
C ASP A 437 -7.88 0.05 26.37
N VAL A 438 -6.59 0.11 26.73
CA VAL A 438 -5.93 -0.92 27.55
C VAL A 438 -6.61 -1.15 28.90
N ARG A 439 -7.38 -0.16 29.40
CA ARG A 439 -8.19 -0.30 30.62
C ARG A 439 -9.26 -1.38 30.50
N LEU A 440 -9.65 -1.78 29.29
CA LEU A 440 -10.52 -2.94 29.07
C LEU A 440 -9.90 -4.21 29.66
N LEU A 441 -8.58 -4.40 29.46
CA LEU A 441 -7.86 -5.56 30.00
C LEU A 441 -7.81 -5.50 31.54
N ASP A 442 -7.60 -4.32 32.11
CA ASP A 442 -7.63 -4.10 33.57
C ASP A 442 -8.99 -4.47 34.18
N ALA A 443 -10.08 -4.03 33.55
CA ALA A 443 -11.43 -4.34 33.98
C ALA A 443 -11.71 -5.85 33.93
N CYS A 444 -11.34 -6.52 32.84
CA CYS A 444 -11.51 -7.96 32.72
C CYS A 444 -10.69 -8.73 33.77
N ILE A 445 -9.45 -8.33 34.03
CA ILE A 445 -8.62 -8.96 35.08
C ILE A 445 -9.26 -8.76 36.46
N ALA A 446 -9.78 -7.57 36.75
CA ALA A 446 -10.46 -7.28 38.02
C ALA A 446 -11.74 -8.11 38.19
N MET A 447 -12.51 -8.30 37.11
CA MET A 447 -13.69 -9.18 37.08
C MET A 447 -13.30 -10.63 37.42
N LEU A 448 -12.23 -11.15 36.81
CA LEU A 448 -11.73 -12.50 37.11
C LEU A 448 -11.29 -12.67 38.57
N LYS A 449 -10.59 -11.69 39.14
CA LYS A 449 -10.18 -11.73 40.55
C LYS A 449 -11.35 -11.81 41.52
N LYS A 450 -12.48 -11.19 41.17
CA LYS A 450 -13.68 -11.12 42.00
C LYS A 450 -14.65 -12.29 41.76
N GLY A 451 -14.42 -13.09 40.72
CA GLY A 451 -15.39 -14.08 40.26
C GLY A 451 -16.67 -13.46 39.66
N ASP A 452 -16.63 -12.19 39.27
CA ASP A 452 -17.76 -11.48 38.64
C ASP A 452 -17.70 -11.67 37.12
N ARG A 453 -18.69 -12.33 36.52
CA ARG A 453 -18.80 -12.55 35.07
C ARG A 453 -17.47 -13.05 34.45
N SER A 454 -16.84 -14.01 35.12
CA SER A 454 -15.51 -14.53 34.72
C SER A 454 -15.46 -15.02 33.27
N ASP A 455 -16.53 -15.68 32.80
CA ASP A 455 -16.57 -16.18 31.41
C ASP A 455 -16.54 -15.05 30.38
N LEU A 456 -17.27 -13.96 30.65
CA LEU A 456 -17.26 -12.74 29.83
C LEU A 456 -15.85 -12.14 29.79
N ALA A 457 -15.24 -11.97 30.96
CA ALA A 457 -13.89 -11.41 31.07
C ALA A 457 -12.83 -12.26 30.33
N LEU A 458 -12.90 -13.60 30.44
CA LEU A 458 -11.99 -14.49 29.72
C LEU A 458 -12.17 -14.41 28.21
N ARG A 459 -13.42 -14.37 27.70
CA ARG A 459 -13.67 -14.22 26.26
C ARG A 459 -13.05 -12.94 25.72
N VAL A 460 -13.24 -11.81 26.41
CA VAL A 460 -12.69 -10.50 25.99
C VAL A 460 -11.16 -10.50 26.04
N LEU A 461 -10.55 -11.00 27.12
CA LEU A 461 -9.08 -11.07 27.23
C LEU A 461 -8.45 -11.92 26.11
N LYS A 462 -9.05 -13.06 25.80
CA LYS A 462 -8.58 -13.95 24.73
C LYS A 462 -8.81 -13.36 23.33
N ARG A 463 -9.93 -12.66 23.12
CA ARG A 463 -10.25 -12.01 21.83
C ARG A 463 -9.28 -10.87 21.51
N TYR A 464 -9.00 -10.02 22.50
CA TYR A 464 -8.25 -8.78 22.32
C TYR A 464 -6.76 -8.89 22.66
N THR A 465 -6.23 -10.12 22.84
CA THR A 465 -4.79 -10.34 23.02
C THR A 465 -4.34 -11.60 22.29
N ALA A 466 -3.03 -11.75 22.04
CA ALA A 466 -2.45 -12.98 21.52
C ALA A 466 -2.12 -14.01 22.62
N LYS A 467 -2.94 -14.08 23.68
CA LYS A 467 -2.71 -14.92 24.86
C LYS A 467 -3.94 -15.75 25.20
N ASP A 468 -3.68 -16.91 25.82
CA ASP A 468 -4.72 -17.88 26.19
C ASP A 468 -4.65 -18.28 27.67
N PHE A 469 -4.26 -17.33 28.53
CA PHE A 469 -4.20 -17.58 29.97
C PHE A 469 -5.60 -17.79 30.54
N THR A 470 -5.69 -18.60 31.59
CA THR A 470 -6.96 -18.92 32.26
C THR A 470 -7.09 -18.28 33.64
N THR A 471 -5.99 -17.83 34.25
CA THR A 471 -5.99 -17.29 35.61
C THR A 471 -5.76 -15.78 35.62
N ALA A 472 -6.42 -15.07 36.55
CA ALA A 472 -6.24 -13.63 36.71
C ALA A 472 -4.77 -13.24 37.02
N LYS A 473 -4.03 -14.11 37.70
CA LYS A 473 -2.62 -13.89 38.05
C LYS A 473 -1.73 -13.86 36.82
N ASP A 474 -1.94 -14.79 35.89
CA ASP A 474 -1.13 -14.86 34.66
C ASP A 474 -1.40 -13.65 33.76
N TRP A 475 -2.68 -13.25 33.64
CA TRP A 475 -3.06 -12.02 32.93
C TRP A 475 -2.45 -10.77 33.55
N GLU A 476 -2.51 -10.62 34.88
CA GLU A 476 -1.91 -9.49 35.60
C GLU A 476 -0.39 -9.43 35.42
N ASN A 477 0.30 -10.57 35.52
CA ASN A 477 1.74 -10.66 35.31
C ASN A 477 2.12 -10.24 33.88
N TRP A 478 1.39 -10.74 32.87
CA TRP A 478 1.63 -10.38 31.49
C TRP A 478 1.36 -8.90 31.22
N LEU A 479 0.23 -8.36 31.67
CA LEU A 479 -0.13 -6.97 31.46
C LEU A 479 0.87 -6.03 32.17
N SER A 480 1.23 -6.32 33.42
CA SER A 480 2.19 -5.52 34.18
C SER A 480 3.57 -5.48 33.51
N LYS A 481 4.04 -6.62 32.98
CA LYS A 481 5.32 -6.73 32.27
C LYS A 481 5.32 -5.94 30.96
N ASN A 482 4.20 -5.93 30.22
CA ASN A 482 4.16 -5.43 28.85
C ASN A 482 3.46 -4.08 28.68
N ARG A 483 2.80 -3.52 29.72
CA ARG A 483 1.91 -2.35 29.61
C ARG A 483 2.49 -1.19 28.78
N LYS A 484 3.75 -0.83 29.01
CA LYS A 484 4.40 0.30 28.32
C LYS A 484 4.70 0.04 26.84
N LYS A 485 4.68 -1.23 26.43
CA LYS A 485 4.96 -1.71 25.08
C LYS A 485 3.68 -2.10 24.33
N LEU A 486 2.50 -2.02 24.97
CA LEU A 486 1.26 -2.39 24.31
C LEU A 486 0.80 -1.31 23.33
N PHE A 487 0.40 -1.74 22.14
CA PHE A 487 -0.34 -0.93 21.18
C PHE A 487 -1.53 -1.75 20.67
N PHE A 488 -2.60 -1.06 20.27
CA PHE A 488 -3.76 -1.71 19.68
C PHE A 488 -3.64 -1.68 18.16
N THR A 489 -4.00 -2.78 17.50
CA THR A 489 -4.02 -2.83 16.04
C THR A 489 -5.28 -3.52 15.54
N GLU A 490 -5.98 -2.84 14.64
CA GLU A 490 -7.15 -3.37 13.96
C GLU A 490 -6.73 -4.30 12.84
N THR A 491 -5.66 -3.94 12.11
CA THR A 491 -5.16 -4.66 10.93
C THR A 491 -4.53 -6.02 11.22
N ASP A 492 -4.22 -6.32 12.47
CA ASP A 492 -3.88 -7.66 12.95
C ASP A 492 -5.03 -8.25 13.80
N GLY A 493 -6.29 -8.09 13.38
CA GLY A 493 -7.43 -8.76 13.99
C GLY A 493 -7.93 -8.16 15.30
N TYR A 494 -7.88 -6.84 15.44
CA TYR A 494 -8.41 -6.09 16.60
C TYR A 494 -7.86 -6.60 17.93
N ARG A 495 -6.55 -6.44 18.17
CA ARG A 495 -5.92 -6.92 19.42
C ARG A 495 -4.82 -5.99 19.93
N PHE A 496 -4.54 -6.10 21.23
CA PHE A 496 -3.35 -5.53 21.85
C PHE A 496 -2.13 -6.40 21.55
N MET A 497 -1.14 -5.80 20.91
CA MET A 497 0.13 -6.39 20.55
C MET A 497 1.25 -5.77 21.40
N VAL A 498 2.34 -6.51 21.58
CA VAL A 498 3.53 -6.05 22.28
C VAL A 498 4.52 -5.53 21.24
N ASP A 499 4.96 -4.29 21.39
CA ASP A 499 6.09 -3.74 20.65
C ASP A 499 7.38 -4.51 21.02
N THR A 500 7.88 -5.28 20.07
CA THR A 500 9.11 -6.07 20.20
C THR A 500 10.36 -5.30 19.83
N TYR A 501 10.25 -4.06 19.33
CA TYR A 501 11.40 -3.24 18.94
C TYR A 501 11.94 -2.39 20.07
N SER A 502 11.08 -1.97 21.00
CA SER A 502 11.48 -1.30 22.23
C SER A 502 12.08 -2.33 23.19
N LEU A 503 13.39 -2.57 23.10
CA LEU A 503 14.12 -3.34 24.11
C LEU A 503 14.35 -2.50 25.36
#